data_AF-A0A2N6E6M3-F1
#
_entry.id   AF-A0A2N6E6M3-F1
#
_cell.length_a   1.000
_cell.length_b   1.000
_cell.length_c   1.000
_cell.angle_alpha   90.00
_cell.angle_beta   90.00
_cell.angle_gamma   90.00
#
_symmetry.space_group_name_H-M   'P 1'
#
loop_
_entity.id
_entity.type
_entity.pdbx_description
1 polymer ?
#
loop_
_entity_poly.entity_id
_entity_poly.type
_entity_poly.pdbx_seq_one_letter_code
_entity_poly.pdbx_strand_id
1 'polypeptide(L)' 'MLGKTTEFFTNVKGELKKVTWPTKKDTYGSTLVVISVVIVIGIFLWVVDSALSTLIRVILS' A
#
# COMPACT_ATOMS: atom_id res chain seq x y z
N MET A 1 -30.95 -12.70 -25.15
CA MET A 1 -29.52 -12.55 -24.77
C MET A 1 -29.29 -11.69 -23.53
N LEU A 2 -30.24 -10.85 -23.09
CA LEU A 2 -30.13 -10.02 -21.87
C LEU A 2 -30.22 -10.81 -20.55
N GLY A 3 -30.96 -11.93 -20.51
CA GLY A 3 -31.15 -12.71 -19.27
C GLY A 3 -29.88 -13.37 -18.72
N LYS A 4 -28.99 -13.87 -19.62
CA LYS A 4 -27.73 -14.49 -19.20
C LYS A 4 -26.81 -13.51 -18.48
N THR A 5 -26.72 -12.26 -18.94
CA THR A 5 -25.82 -11.26 -18.33
C THR A 5 -26.25 -10.90 -16.91
N THR A 6 -27.56 -10.75 -16.66
CA THR A 6 -28.10 -10.46 -15.33
C THR A 6 -27.88 -11.62 -14.35
N GLU A 7 -27.97 -12.85 -14.86
CA GLU A 7 -27.68 -14.07 -14.10
C GLU A 7 -26.18 -14.20 -13.77
N PHE A 8 -25.30 -13.85 -14.72
CA PHE A 8 -23.85 -13.75 -14.50
C PHE A 8 -23.50 -12.72 -13.41
N PHE A 9 -24.08 -11.51 -13.44
CA PHE A 9 -23.87 -10.51 -12.39
C PHE A 9 -24.37 -10.97 -11.01
N THR A 10 -25.48 -11.71 -10.97
CA THR A 10 -26.04 -12.26 -9.73
C THR A 10 -25.12 -13.34 -9.15
N ASN A 11 -24.60 -14.24 -9.99
CA ASN A 11 -23.63 -15.26 -9.58
C ASN A 11 -22.30 -14.66 -9.12
N VAL A 12 -21.76 -13.67 -9.84
CA VAL A 12 -20.53 -12.96 -9.45
C VAL A 12 -20.71 -12.25 -8.10
N LYS A 13 -21.87 -11.64 -7.85
CA LYS A 13 -22.17 -11.01 -6.55
C LYS A 13 -22.29 -12.05 -5.42
N GLY A 14 -22.71 -13.27 -5.72
CA GLY A 14 -22.72 -14.40 -4.80
C GLY A 14 -21.33 -14.93 -4.47
N GLU A 15 -20.44 -15.04 -5.46
CA GLU A 15 -19.04 -15.46 -5.27
C GLU A 15 -18.20 -14.39 -4.56
N LEU A 16 -18.42 -13.11 -4.86
CA LEU A 16 -17.79 -11.99 -4.15
C LEU A 16 -18.14 -11.95 -2.66
N LYS A 17 -19.30 -12.54 -2.26
CA LYS A 17 -19.66 -12.73 -0.85
C LYS A 17 -18.95 -13.91 -0.18
N LYS A 18 -18.47 -14.89 -0.96
CA LYS A 18 -17.61 -15.99 -0.46
C LYS A 18 -16.15 -15.57 -0.33
N VAL A 19 -15.76 -14.44 -0.92
CA VAL A 19 -14.45 -13.83 -0.66
C VAL A 19 -14.45 -13.33 0.78
N THR A 20 -13.68 -14.01 1.62
CA THR A 20 -13.43 -13.63 3.00
C THR A 20 -12.67 -12.32 3.04
N TRP A 21 -13.41 -11.21 3.00
CA TRP A 21 -12.83 -9.90 3.18
C TRP A 21 -12.28 -9.79 4.60
N PRO A 22 -11.02 -9.33 4.75
CA PRO A 22 -10.43 -9.12 6.06
C PRO A 22 -11.29 -8.15 6.86
N THR A 23 -11.46 -8.46 8.15
CA THR A 23 -12.22 -7.64 9.08
C THR A 23 -11.59 -6.25 9.14
N LYS A 24 -12.39 -5.18 9.19
CA LYS A 24 -11.89 -3.78 9.17
C LYS A 24 -10.74 -3.53 10.16
N LYS A 25 -10.73 -4.23 11.29
CA LYS A 25 -9.68 -4.15 12.34
C LYS A 25 -8.29 -4.60 11.84
N ASP A 26 -8.21 -5.63 11.01
CA ASP A 26 -6.95 -6.16 10.47
C ASP A 26 -6.39 -5.24 9.37
N THR A 27 -7.29 -4.61 8.61
CA THR A 27 -6.93 -3.59 7.61
C THR A 27 -6.32 -2.36 8.25
N TYR A 28 -6.88 -1.89 9.38
CA TYR A 28 -6.31 -0.77 10.13
C TYR A 28 -4.96 -1.12 10.75
N GLY A 29 -4.82 -2.32 11.35
CA GLY A 29 -3.55 -2.78 11.90
C GLY A 29 -2.44 -2.85 10.85
N SER A 30 -2.74 -3.43 9.69
CA SER A 30 -1.78 -3.53 8.57
C SER A 30 -1.39 -2.16 8.01
N THR A 31 -2.35 -1.24 7.89
CA THR A 31 -2.08 0.12 7.40
C THR A 31 -1.17 0.91 8.36
N LEU A 32 -1.37 0.74 9.67
CA LEU A 32 -0.58 1.43 10.69
C LEU A 32 0.87 0.97 10.71
N VAL A 33 1.11 -0.34 10.48
CA VAL A 33 2.46 -0.90 10.31
C VAL A 33 3.12 -0.37 9.04
N VAL A 34 2.40 -0.27 7.93
CA VAL A 34 2.97 0.29 6.69
C VAL A 34 3.37 1.75 6.89
N ILE A 35 2.52 2.55 7.54
CA ILE A 35 2.82 3.97 7.83
C ILE A 35 4.08 4.11 8.69
N SER A 36 4.22 3.29 9.75
CA SER A 36 5.41 3.36 10.61
C SER A 36 6.69 2.99 9.85
N VAL A 37 6.65 1.95 9.01
CA VAL A 37 7.79 1.54 8.17
C VAL A 37 8.17 2.62 7.16
N VAL A 38 7.19 3.24 6.50
CA VAL A 38 7.43 4.32 5.53
C VAL A 38 8.09 5.53 6.19
N ILE A 39 7.66 5.90 7.40
CA ILE A 39 8.28 7.00 8.16
C ILE A 39 9.74 6.70 8.48
N VAL A 40 10.04 5.49 8.96
CA VAL A 40 11.42 5.09 9.29
C VAL A 40 12.32 5.12 8.07
N ILE A 41 11.86 4.53 6.95
CA ILE A 41 12.63 4.51 5.69
C ILE A 41 12.81 5.93 5.14
N GLY A 42 11.78 6.77 5.21
CA GLY A 42 11.85 8.16 4.75
C GLY A 42 12.88 8.98 5.53
N ILE A 43 12.95 8.82 6.85
CA ILE A 43 13.98 9.46 7.69
C ILE A 43 15.38 8.94 7.33
N PHE A 44 15.52 7.63 7.15
CA PHE A 44 16.82 7.03 6.79
C PHE A 44 17.34 7.57 5.46
N LEU A 45 16.50 7.59 4.42
CA LEU A 45 16.86 8.14 3.12
C LEU A 45 17.24 9.62 3.25
N TRP A 46 16.43 10.44 3.94
CA TRP A 46 16.72 11.85 4.16
C TRP A 46 18.10 12.11 4.78
N VAL A 47 18.49 11.30 5.78
CA VAL A 47 19.83 11.39 6.40
C VAL A 47 20.93 11.04 5.39
N VAL A 48 20.75 9.94 4.65
CA VAL A 48 21.74 9.46 3.67
C VAL A 48 21.90 10.46 2.53
N ASP A 49 20.80 10.95 1.96
CA ASP A 49 20.79 11.94 0.88
C ASP A 49 21.45 13.26 1.32
N SER A 50 21.18 13.71 2.56
CA SER A 50 21.79 14.92 3.10
C SER A 50 23.28 14.76 3.35
N ALA A 51 23.71 13.61 3.89
CA ALA A 51 25.12 13.27 4.08
C ALA A 51 25.87 13.19 2.75
N LEU A 52 25.29 12.52 1.75
CA LEU A 52 25.87 12.37 0.43
C LEU A 52 25.94 13.71 -0.32
N SER A 53 24.90 14.54 -0.23
CA SER A 53 24.88 15.89 -0.79
C SER A 53 25.96 16.79 -0.19
N THR A 54 26.20 16.66 1.11
CA THR A 54 27.25 17.40 1.81
C THR A 54 28.63 16.92 1.36
N LEU A 55 28.83 15.59 1.27
CA LEU A 55 30.08 15.00 0.81
C LEU A 55 30.44 15.42 -0.62
N ILE A 56 29.45 15.38 -1.53
CA ILE A 56 29.63 15.83 -2.93
C ILE A 56 30.01 17.32 -2.96
N ARG A 57 29.35 18.18 -2.17
CA ARG A 57 29.72 19.60 -2.07
C ARG A 57 31.14 19.83 -1.59
N VAL A 58 31.62 19.02 -0.65
CA VAL A 58 32.99 19.12 -0.12
C VAL A 58 34.02 18.64 -1.15
N ILE A 59 33.71 17.64 -1.96
CA ILE A 59 34.63 17.10 -3.00
C ILE A 59 34.68 17.99 -4.24
N LEU A 60 33.57 18.65 -4.61
CA LEU A 60 33.51 19.56 -5.75
C LEU A 60 33.99 20.99 -5.43
N SER A 61 34.25 21.29 -4.17
CA SER A 61 34.85 22.53 -3.66
C SER A 61 36.37 22.40 -3.56
#